data_AF-B8KQY0-F1
#
_entry.id   AF-B8KQY0-F1
#
_cell.length_a   1.000
_cell.length_b   1.000
_cell.length_c   1.000
_cell.angle_alpha   90.00
_cell.angle_beta   90.00
_cell.angle_gamma   90.00
#
_symmetry.space_group_name_H-M   'P 1'
#
loop_
_entity.id
_entity.type
_entity.pdbx_description
1 polymer ?
#
loop_
_entity_poly.entity_id
_entity_poly.type
_entity_poly.pdbx_seq_one_letter_code
_entity_poly.pdbx_strand_id
1 'polypeptide(L)'
;MGKVWKDGDIIENPWTAADANNEGVPSRGVGTLDQWRADPTLTAVEIKSDEDVSDLTQSLDQLRLVVLKIEDFNDGRSFSQARHLREAGFTGELRAAGNFLQDQVQYLQRCGVDAFELSADIKISAMEAALSEFSVSYQMPLDERSAEISLAR
;
A
#
# COMPACT_ATOMS: atom_id res chain seq x y z
N MET A 1 17.69 -7.50 6.30
CA MET A 1 17.06 -6.73 5.22
C MET A 1 15.73 -7.41 4.90
N GLY A 2 14.60 -6.72 5.11
CA GLY A 2 13.29 -7.26 4.75
C GLY A 2 13.14 -7.43 3.24
N LYS A 3 12.26 -8.32 2.80
CA LYS A 3 11.86 -8.42 1.38
C LYS A 3 10.58 -7.62 1.19
N VAL A 4 10.44 -6.99 0.03
CA VAL A 4 9.24 -6.25 -0.34
C VAL A 4 8.72 -6.84 -1.63
N TRP A 5 7.44 -7.15 -1.67
CA TRP A 5 6.76 -7.44 -2.92
C TRP A 5 6.27 -6.13 -3.53
N LYS A 6 6.52 -5.92 -4.82
CA LYS A 6 6.08 -4.74 -5.58
C LYS A 6 5.82 -5.12 -7.03
N ASP A 7 4.65 -4.77 -7.55
CA ASP A 7 4.27 -4.94 -8.98
C ASP A 7 4.48 -6.35 -9.55
N GLY A 8 4.39 -7.40 -8.73
CA GLY A 8 4.60 -8.79 -9.15
C GLY A 8 6.01 -9.33 -8.89
N ASP A 9 6.95 -8.49 -8.50
CA ASP A 9 8.33 -8.86 -8.22
C ASP A 9 8.67 -8.72 -6.74
N ILE A 10 9.54 -9.60 -6.25
CA ILE A 10 10.09 -9.52 -4.89
C ILE A 10 11.45 -8.85 -4.96
N ILE A 11 11.52 -7.64 -4.40
CA ILE A 11 12.74 -6.85 -4.31
C ILE A 11 13.28 -6.86 -2.88
N GLU A 12 14.60 -6.67 -2.75
CA GLU A 12 15.18 -6.35 -1.44
C GLU A 12 14.71 -4.95 -1.02
N ASN A 13 14.31 -4.79 0.24
CA ASN A 13 13.85 -3.50 0.75
C ASN A 13 14.99 -2.46 0.61
N PRO A 14 14.86 -1.45 -0.28
CA PRO A 14 15.91 -0.46 -0.49
C PRO A 14 15.88 0.66 0.57
N TRP A 15 14.87 0.65 1.45
CA TRP A 15 14.66 1.65 2.49
C TRP A 15 15.01 1.08 3.87
N THR A 16 15.64 1.91 4.69
CA THR A 16 15.92 1.57 6.09
C THR A 16 14.69 1.93 6.91
N ALA A 17 14.17 0.97 7.70
CA ALA A 17 12.99 1.15 8.53
C ALA A 17 13.12 2.34 9.48
N ALA A 18 11.99 2.92 9.88
CA ALA A 18 11.95 4.01 10.85
C ALA A 18 12.56 3.53 12.18
N ASP A 19 13.66 4.14 12.57
CA ASP A 19 14.31 3.87 13.84
C ASP A 19 13.75 4.85 14.87
N ALA A 20 12.92 4.34 15.79
CA ALA A 20 12.27 5.13 16.83
C ALA A 20 13.27 5.81 17.80
N ASN A 21 14.56 5.46 17.73
CA ASN A 21 15.59 5.91 18.66
C ASN A 21 16.63 6.88 18.07
N ASN A 22 16.57 7.29 16.79
CA ASN A 22 17.74 7.93 16.16
C ASN A 22 17.57 9.42 15.77
N GLU A 23 18.59 10.19 16.15
CA GLU A 23 18.87 11.57 15.74
C GLU A 23 19.32 11.59 14.27
N GLY A 24 18.36 11.63 13.35
CA GLY A 24 18.62 11.86 11.93
C GLY A 24 18.20 10.69 11.05
N VAL A 25 17.25 10.95 10.15
CA VAL A 25 16.85 10.01 9.12
C VAL A 25 17.90 10.07 8.00
N PRO A 26 18.58 8.96 7.64
CA PRO A 26 19.51 8.96 6.52
C PRO A 26 18.78 9.35 5.22
N SER A 27 19.50 9.73 4.16
CA SER A 27 18.90 10.18 2.89
C SER A 27 17.95 9.16 2.22
N ARG A 28 17.97 7.89 2.69
CA ARG A 28 17.07 6.79 2.32
C ARG A 28 16.42 6.09 3.54
N GLY A 29 16.35 6.78 4.67
CA GLY A 29 15.61 6.32 5.84
C GLY A 29 14.13 6.69 5.72
N VAL A 30 13.27 5.85 6.27
CA VAL A 30 11.86 6.17 6.48
C VAL A 30 11.77 6.89 7.83
N GLY A 31 11.27 8.12 7.88
CA GLY A 31 11.02 8.82 9.14
C GLY A 31 9.64 8.48 9.72
N THR A 32 9.40 8.71 11.01
CA THR A 32 8.03 8.71 11.54
C THR A 32 7.27 9.97 11.10
N LEU A 33 5.94 9.98 11.24
CA LEU A 33 5.15 11.18 10.94
C LEU A 33 5.62 12.41 11.74
N ASP A 34 5.93 12.25 13.03
CA ASP A 34 6.48 13.33 13.86
C ASP A 34 7.83 13.85 13.35
N GLN A 35 8.71 12.96 12.88
CA GLN A 35 9.99 13.36 12.29
C GLN A 35 9.77 14.11 10.96
N TRP A 36 8.80 13.68 10.15
CA TRP A 36 8.44 14.39 8.92
C TRP A 36 7.83 15.77 9.21
N ARG A 37 7.02 15.90 10.26
CA ARG A 37 6.50 17.21 10.71
C ARG A 37 7.61 18.15 11.19
N ALA A 38 8.66 17.61 11.82
CA ALA A 38 9.83 18.37 12.23
C ALA A 38 10.76 18.73 11.05
N ASP A 39 10.86 17.84 10.06
CA ASP A 39 11.67 18.02 8.86
C ASP A 39 10.91 17.53 7.60
N PRO A 40 10.16 18.42 6.91
CA PRO A 40 9.40 18.05 5.72
C PRO A 40 10.28 17.80 4.49
N THR A 41 11.61 17.85 4.61
CA THR A 41 12.53 17.43 3.53
C THR A 41 12.66 15.91 3.41
N LEU A 42 12.12 15.16 4.37
CA LEU A 42 12.08 13.71 4.32
C LEU A 42 11.22 13.22 3.15
N THR A 43 11.83 12.36 2.34
CA THR A 43 11.18 11.77 1.14
C THR A 43 10.46 10.46 1.44
N ALA A 44 10.52 9.96 2.66
CA ALA A 44 9.85 8.73 3.07
C ALA A 44 9.34 8.84 4.50
N VAL A 45 8.09 8.42 4.71
CA VAL A 45 7.41 8.49 6.02
C VAL A 45 6.69 7.19 6.36
N GLU A 46 6.76 6.77 7.61
CA GLU A 46 5.96 5.69 8.19
C GLU A 46 4.81 6.29 9.01
N ILE A 47 3.61 5.78 8.76
CA ILE A 47 2.34 6.23 9.33
C ILE A 47 1.72 5.08 10.10
N LYS A 48 1.37 5.32 11.36
CA LYS A 48 0.63 4.37 12.20
C LYS A 48 -0.86 4.45 11.94
N SER A 49 -1.58 3.39 12.29
CA SER A 49 -3.03 3.30 12.10
C SER A 49 -3.81 4.40 12.82
N ASP A 50 -3.32 4.91 13.95
CA ASP A 50 -3.99 5.97 14.73
C ASP A 50 -3.66 7.40 14.26
N GLU A 51 -2.73 7.55 13.32
CA GLU A 51 -2.26 8.86 12.84
C GLU A 51 -3.14 9.42 11.70
N ASP A 52 -3.29 10.74 11.71
CA ASP A 52 -4.00 11.46 10.65
C ASP A 52 -3.05 11.81 9.50
N VAL A 53 -3.44 11.44 8.28
CA VAL A 53 -2.64 11.65 7.06
C VAL A 53 -2.98 12.95 6.33
N SER A 54 -3.96 13.73 6.81
CA SER A 54 -4.41 14.95 6.13
C SER A 54 -3.27 15.97 6.03
N ASP A 55 -2.39 16.01 7.03
CA ASP A 55 -1.21 16.90 7.03
C ASP A 55 -0.25 16.63 5.86
N LEU A 56 -0.16 15.38 5.41
CA LEU A 56 0.73 14.98 4.31
C LEU A 56 0.21 15.46 2.96
N THR A 57 -1.11 15.66 2.83
CA THR A 57 -1.77 15.96 1.54
C THR A 57 -1.23 17.23 0.87
N GLN A 58 -0.67 18.17 1.65
CA GLN A 58 -0.10 19.42 1.14
C GLN A 58 1.30 19.28 0.55
N SER A 59 1.98 18.16 0.82
CA SER A 59 3.39 17.95 0.51
C SER A 59 3.65 16.58 -0.14
N LEU A 60 2.62 15.98 -0.73
CA LEU A 60 2.69 14.65 -1.35
C LEU A 60 3.74 14.56 -2.46
N ASP A 61 3.95 15.65 -3.21
CA ASP A 61 4.92 15.70 -4.32
C ASP A 61 6.37 15.49 -3.88
N GLN A 62 6.68 15.73 -2.59
CA GLN A 62 8.02 15.56 -2.03
C GLN A 62 8.25 14.13 -1.53
N LEU A 63 7.17 13.40 -1.27
CA LEU A 63 7.20 12.04 -0.76
C LEU A 63 7.37 11.05 -1.91
N ARG A 64 8.36 10.18 -1.77
CA ARG A 64 8.61 9.06 -2.67
C ARG A 64 8.08 7.75 -2.12
N LEU A 65 7.99 7.62 -0.80
CA LEU A 65 7.48 6.44 -0.12
C LEU A 65 6.60 6.87 1.07
N VAL A 66 5.44 6.25 1.18
CA VAL A 66 4.63 6.26 2.40
C VAL A 66 4.45 4.82 2.86
N VAL A 67 4.85 4.52 4.08
CA VAL A 67 4.70 3.21 4.71
C VAL A 67 3.53 3.26 5.68
N LEU A 68 2.51 2.43 5.46
CA LEU A 68 1.40 2.23 6.37
C LEU A 68 1.74 1.09 7.31
N LYS A 69 1.95 1.43 8.58
CA LYS A 69 2.29 0.50 9.65
C LYS A 69 1.01 -0.10 10.23
N ILE A 70 0.77 -1.36 9.89
CA ILE A 70 -0.36 -2.14 10.40
C ILE A 70 0.10 -2.83 11.69
N GLU A 71 -0.33 -2.31 12.83
CA GLU A 71 -0.02 -2.87 14.14
C GLU A 71 -0.92 -4.07 14.47
N ASP A 72 -2.22 -3.96 14.17
CA ASP A 72 -3.23 -5.00 14.34
C ASP A 72 -4.00 -5.19 13.03
N PHE A 73 -4.14 -6.45 12.59
CA PHE A 73 -4.84 -6.79 11.36
C PHE A 73 -6.34 -6.41 11.39
N ASN A 74 -6.94 -6.21 12.57
CA ASN A 74 -8.34 -5.78 12.68
C ASN A 74 -8.51 -4.26 12.56
N ASP A 75 -7.42 -3.49 12.56
CA ASP A 75 -7.49 -2.04 12.49
C ASP A 75 -7.62 -1.58 11.02
N GLY A 76 -8.87 -1.47 10.55
CA GLY A 76 -9.19 -1.10 9.16
C GLY A 76 -8.77 0.31 8.72
N ARG A 77 -8.10 1.09 9.58
CA ARG A 77 -7.71 2.49 9.30
C ARG A 77 -6.70 2.62 8.18
N SER A 78 -5.78 1.66 8.05
CA SER A 78 -4.75 1.68 6.99
C SER A 78 -5.37 1.63 5.59
N PHE A 79 -6.54 1.00 5.41
CA PHE A 79 -7.29 1.04 4.14
C PHE A 79 -7.81 2.44 3.82
N SER A 80 -8.36 3.11 4.82
CA SER A 80 -8.86 4.48 4.69
C SER A 80 -7.73 5.47 4.44
N GLN A 81 -6.61 5.34 5.17
CA GLN A 81 -5.40 6.14 4.96
C GLN A 81 -4.84 5.96 3.54
N ALA A 82 -4.72 4.71 3.07
CA ALA A 82 -4.26 4.39 1.73
C ALA A 82 -5.11 5.08 0.66
N ARG A 83 -6.42 4.90 0.77
CA ARG A 83 -7.38 5.49 -0.15
C ARG A 83 -7.32 7.02 -0.12
N HIS A 84 -7.27 7.61 1.06
CA HIS A 84 -7.20 9.06 1.24
C HIS A 84 -5.95 9.65 0.57
N LEU A 85 -4.79 9.03 0.75
CA LEU A 85 -3.54 9.46 0.12
C LEU A 85 -3.62 9.42 -1.42
N ARG A 86 -4.21 8.35 -1.98
CA ARG A 86 -4.40 8.24 -3.43
C ARG A 86 -5.43 9.24 -3.97
N GLU A 87 -6.53 9.44 -3.27
CA GLU A 87 -7.55 10.46 -3.62
C GLU A 87 -6.98 11.88 -3.54
N ALA A 88 -6.05 12.13 -2.62
CA ALA A 88 -5.29 13.38 -2.51
C ALA A 88 -4.20 13.54 -3.60
N GLY A 89 -3.99 12.54 -4.45
CA GLY A 89 -3.08 12.61 -5.60
C GLY A 89 -1.69 12.05 -5.36
N PHE A 90 -1.45 11.28 -4.29
CA PHE A 90 -0.14 10.66 -4.05
C PHE A 90 0.21 9.65 -5.14
N THR A 91 1.30 9.92 -5.87
CA THR A 91 1.81 9.04 -6.95
C THR A 91 3.05 8.24 -6.56
N GLY A 92 3.58 8.45 -5.35
CA GLY A 92 4.73 7.70 -4.85
C GLY A 92 4.38 6.25 -4.51
N GLU A 93 5.39 5.54 -4.01
CA GLU A 93 5.23 4.17 -3.50
C GLU A 93 4.42 4.20 -2.21
N LEU A 94 3.29 3.49 -2.19
CA LEU A 94 2.49 3.28 -1.00
C LEU A 94 2.66 1.84 -0.55
N ARG A 95 3.27 1.67 0.62
CA ARG A 95 3.70 0.37 1.13
C ARG A 95 2.94 -0.02 2.38
N ALA A 96 2.43 -1.24 2.47
CA ALA A 96 1.94 -1.81 3.73
C ALA A 96 3.06 -2.59 4.44
N ALA A 97 3.23 -2.33 5.74
CA ALA A 97 4.21 -3.00 6.59
C ALA A 97 3.58 -3.42 7.92
N GLY A 98 4.08 -4.50 8.53
CA GLY A 98 3.60 -4.98 9.82
C GLY A 98 2.73 -6.23 9.73
N ASN A 99 1.66 -6.26 10.51
CA ASN A 99 0.89 -7.45 10.81
C ASN A 99 -0.44 -7.49 10.04
N PHE A 100 -0.37 -7.61 8.72
CA PHE A 100 -1.54 -7.76 7.85
C PHE A 100 -1.71 -9.20 7.36
N LEU A 101 -2.95 -9.59 7.07
CA LEU A 101 -3.28 -10.92 6.57
C LEU A 101 -3.19 -10.99 5.04
N GLN A 102 -2.91 -12.18 4.51
CA GLN A 102 -2.89 -12.42 3.06
C GLN A 102 -4.22 -12.04 2.40
N ASP A 103 -5.35 -12.36 3.02
CA ASP A 103 -6.68 -12.02 2.51
C ASP A 103 -6.93 -10.51 2.42
N GLN A 104 -6.16 -9.70 3.16
CA GLN A 104 -6.25 -8.23 3.15
C GLN A 104 -5.43 -7.58 2.04
N VAL A 105 -4.44 -8.29 1.51
CA VAL A 105 -3.52 -7.77 0.47
C VAL A 105 -4.30 -7.29 -0.77
N GLN A 106 -5.29 -8.08 -1.21
CA GLN A 106 -6.13 -7.71 -2.35
C GLN A 106 -6.92 -6.43 -2.10
N TYR A 107 -7.47 -6.26 -0.89
CA TYR A 107 -8.22 -5.06 -0.52
C TYR A 107 -7.30 -3.83 -0.39
N LEU A 108 -6.11 -3.99 0.20
CA LEU A 108 -5.10 -2.94 0.29
C LEU A 108 -4.66 -2.48 -1.11
N GLN A 109 -4.46 -3.42 -2.04
CA GLN A 109 -4.13 -3.10 -3.42
C GLN A 109 -5.23 -2.28 -4.10
N ARG A 110 -6.51 -2.60 -3.85
CA ARG A 110 -7.66 -1.82 -4.37
C ARG A 110 -7.78 -0.43 -3.75
N CYS A 111 -7.31 -0.25 -2.51
CA CYS A 111 -7.16 1.07 -1.90
C CYS A 111 -5.94 1.84 -2.45
N GLY A 112 -5.10 1.18 -3.24
CA GLY A 112 -3.97 1.76 -3.96
C GLY A 112 -2.61 1.53 -3.31
N VAL A 113 -2.48 0.57 -2.37
CA VAL A 113 -1.17 0.09 -1.91
C VAL A 113 -0.50 -0.69 -3.05
N ASP A 114 0.75 -0.34 -3.38
CA ASP A 114 1.50 -0.97 -4.49
C ASP A 114 2.68 -1.84 -4.01
N ALA A 115 3.10 -1.66 -2.75
CA ALA A 115 4.19 -2.42 -2.15
C ALA A 115 3.78 -3.07 -0.82
N PHE A 116 4.34 -4.24 -0.52
CA PHE A 116 4.02 -4.99 0.70
C PHE A 116 5.30 -5.55 1.31
N GLU A 117 5.56 -5.26 2.58
CA GLU A 117 6.67 -5.84 3.31
C GLU A 117 6.37 -7.29 3.69
N LEU A 118 7.25 -8.19 3.28
CA LEU A 118 7.13 -9.62 3.52
C LEU A 118 7.69 -9.95 4.90
N SER A 119 6.79 -10.11 5.87
CA SER A 119 7.10 -10.63 7.20
C SER A 119 7.32 -12.15 7.16
N ALA A 120 8.04 -12.70 8.13
CA ALA A 120 8.33 -14.15 8.19
C ALA A 120 7.07 -15.02 8.24
N ASP A 121 5.97 -14.49 8.79
CA ASP A 121 4.68 -15.16 8.91
C ASP A 121 3.88 -15.21 7.59
N ILE A 122 4.17 -14.30 6.65
CA ILE A 122 3.47 -14.25 5.36
C ILE A 122 4.21 -15.15 4.37
N LYS A 123 3.54 -16.23 3.95
CA LYS A 123 4.08 -17.11 2.91
C LYS A 123 4.09 -16.36 1.58
N ILE A 124 5.29 -16.11 1.06
CA ILE A 124 5.53 -15.48 -0.25
C ILE A 124 4.63 -16.06 -1.34
N SER A 125 4.62 -17.39 -1.47
CA SER A 125 3.83 -18.09 -2.49
C SER A 125 2.32 -17.88 -2.36
N ALA A 126 1.84 -17.66 -1.14
CA ALA A 126 0.44 -17.39 -0.88
C ALA A 126 0.10 -15.94 -1.22
N MET A 127 1.01 -14.99 -0.95
CA MET A 127 0.89 -13.61 -1.41
C MET A 127 0.87 -13.50 -2.94
N GLU A 128 1.77 -14.22 -3.63
CA GLU A 128 1.79 -14.28 -5.11
C GLU A 128 0.46 -14.83 -5.67
N ALA A 129 -0.10 -15.87 -5.04
CA ALA A 129 -1.41 -16.39 -5.42
C ALA A 129 -2.53 -15.35 -5.22
N ALA A 130 -2.57 -14.68 -4.07
CA ALA A 130 -3.57 -13.66 -3.79
C ALA A 130 -3.48 -12.46 -4.75
N LEU A 131 -2.28 -12.08 -5.18
CA LEU A 131 -2.05 -10.93 -6.07
C LEU A 131 -2.26 -11.27 -7.55
N SER A 132 -1.99 -12.52 -7.96
CA SER A 132 -2.23 -12.97 -9.34
C SER A 132 -3.72 -13.19 -9.66
N GLU A 133 -4.53 -13.53 -8.66
CA GLU A 133 -5.97 -13.82 -8.82
C GLU A 133 -6.79 -12.62 -9.33
N PHE A 134 -6.36 -11.38 -9.05
CA PHE A 134 -7.04 -10.15 -9.52
C PHE A 134 -6.46 -9.52 -10.79
N SER A 135 -5.21 -9.84 -11.16
CA SER A 135 -4.66 -9.43 -12.47
C SER A 135 -5.48 -10.02 -13.63
N VAL A 136 -6.11 -11.18 -13.39
CA VAL A 136 -7.11 -11.76 -14.29
C VAL A 136 -8.48 -11.12 -14.03
N SER A 137 -8.64 -9.89 -14.52
CA SER A 137 -9.89 -9.17 -14.80
C SER A 137 -11.20 -9.84 -14.33
N TYR A 138 -11.66 -9.49 -13.14
CA TYR A 138 -13.04 -9.74 -12.71
C TYR A 138 -13.97 -8.72 -13.39
N GLN A 139 -14.22 -8.91 -14.69
CA GLN A 139 -15.44 -8.58 -15.44
C GLN A 139 -15.15 -8.58 -16.94
N MET A 140 -15.39 -9.72 -17.60
CA MET A 140 -16.01 -9.64 -18.92
C MET A 140 -17.37 -8.96 -18.71
N PRO A 141 -17.73 -7.92 -19.49
CA PRO A 141 -19.09 -7.39 -19.46
C PRO A 141 -20.06 -8.53 -19.75
N LEU A 142 -21.06 -8.71 -18.89
CA LEU A 142 -22.26 -9.47 -19.20
C LEU A 142 -23.16 -8.62 -20.10
N ASP A 143 -22.68 -8.35 -21.31
CA ASP A 143 -23.43 -7.92 -22.49
C ASP A 143 -22.52 -8.41 -23.62
N GLU A 144 -22.81 -9.46 -24.37
CA GLU A 144 -24.00 -9.63 -25.20
C GLU A 144 -24.26 -11.13 -25.38
N ARG A 145 -25.18 -11.72 -24.61
CA ARG A 145 -25.85 -12.93 -25.08
C ARG A 145 -27.32 -12.88 -24.74
N SER A 146 -28.11 -13.18 -25.77
CA SER A 146 -29.53 -13.53 -25.78
C SER A 146 -30.57 -12.40 -25.65
N ALA A 147 -30.90 -11.80 -26.79
CA ALA A 147 -32.29 -11.67 -27.21
C ALA A 147 -32.44 -11.95 -28.72
N GLU A 148 -32.09 -13.17 -29.16
CA GLU A 148 -32.75 -13.77 -30.33
C GLU A 148 -34.18 -14.15 -29.93
N ILE A 149 -35.12 -13.22 -30.01
CA ILE A 149 -36.55 -13.55 -30.20
C ILE A 149 -37.20 -12.44 -31.03
N SER A 150 -37.31 -12.66 -32.34
CA SER A 150 -38.60 -12.53 -33.05
C SER A 150 -38.45 -12.96 -34.51
N LEU A 151 -38.85 -14.21 -34.76
CA LEU A 151 -39.30 -14.67 -36.06
C LEU A 151 -40.65 -14.01 -36.38
N ALA A 152 -40.89 -13.79 -37.67
CA ALA A 152 -42.17 -13.47 -38.34
C ALA A 152 -42.43 -11.99 -38.70
N ARG A 153 -42.08 -11.62 -39.94
CA ARG A 153 -43.08 -11.43 -41.00
C ARG A 153 -42.48 -11.54 -42.38
#